data_AF-A0A924MWI4-F1
#
_entry.id   AF-A0A924MWI4-F1
#
_cell.length_a   1.000
_cell.length_b   1.000
_cell.length_c   1.000
_cell.angle_alpha   90.00
_cell.angle_beta   90.00
_cell.angle_gamma   90.00
#
_symmetry.space_group_name_H-M   'P 1'
#
loop_
_entity.id
_entity.type
_entity.pdbx_description
1 polymer ?
#
loop_
_entity_poly.entity_id
_entity_poly.type
_entity_poly.pdbx_seq_one_letter_code
_entity_poly.pdbx_strand_id
1 'polypeptide(L)'
;MFKLPDLPYAYEALEPTISANTLHFHHDKHHAAYVNALNGLLLEGDKRPLEAVIREAGPGKVFNNAAQAWNHAFFWDCMSADQAAPSAELSAAIAEAFGDLSGLKEKFVAEGVGHFGSGWVWLAVQAGKLVILSTHDADDTLTKNGITPLLVCDVWEHAYYLDHQNNRKGFLEAWFDVLPNWAFADAQFAAAKGDGAAWTYPEPA
;
A
#
# COMPACT_ATOMS: atom_id res chain seq x y z
N MET A 1 -9.97 19.03 7.26
CA MET A 1 -9.88 17.75 8.00
C MET A 1 -9.92 16.60 7.02
N PHE A 2 -9.18 15.54 7.29
CA PHE A 2 -9.18 14.35 6.43
C PHE A 2 -10.49 13.57 6.60
N LYS A 3 -10.93 12.92 5.53
CA LYS A 3 -12.02 11.95 5.55
C LYS A 3 -11.46 10.59 5.21
N LEU A 4 -12.09 9.53 5.71
CA LEU A 4 -11.82 8.18 5.24
C LEU A 4 -12.12 8.13 3.74
N PRO A 5 -11.15 7.83 2.86
CA PRO A 5 -11.40 7.62 1.44
C PRO A 5 -12.37 6.47 1.25
N ASP A 6 -13.22 6.53 0.23
CA ASP A 6 -14.06 5.39 -0.12
C ASP A 6 -13.18 4.27 -0.72
N LEU A 7 -13.58 3.00 -0.55
CA LEU A 7 -12.94 1.89 -1.26
C LEU A 7 -13.18 2.04 -2.78
N PRO A 8 -12.19 1.69 -3.63
CA PRO A 8 -12.35 1.77 -5.08
C PRO A 8 -13.23 0.63 -5.67
N TYR A 9 -13.72 -0.27 -4.81
CA TYR A 9 -14.55 -1.42 -5.16
C TYR A 9 -15.52 -1.77 -4.02
N ALA A 10 -16.49 -2.64 -4.30
CA ALA A 10 -17.42 -3.18 -3.31
C ALA A 10 -16.71 -4.10 -2.29
N TYR A 11 -17.29 -4.30 -1.10
CA TYR A 11 -16.69 -5.11 -0.03
C TYR A 11 -16.49 -6.58 -0.42
N GLU A 12 -17.29 -7.13 -1.32
CA GLU A 12 -17.18 -8.52 -1.77
C GLU A 12 -16.20 -8.67 -2.94
N ALA A 13 -15.66 -7.58 -3.47
CA ALA A 13 -14.95 -7.58 -4.75
C ALA A 13 -13.60 -8.33 -4.72
N LEU A 14 -12.99 -8.48 -3.54
CA LEU A 14 -11.70 -9.16 -3.36
C LEU A 14 -11.83 -10.61 -2.87
N GLU A 15 -13.07 -11.12 -2.76
CA GLU A 15 -13.31 -12.50 -2.38
C GLU A 15 -12.81 -13.48 -3.46
N PRO A 16 -12.28 -14.66 -3.07
CA PRO A 16 -12.16 -15.18 -1.71
C PRO A 16 -10.85 -14.79 -0.99
N THR A 17 -9.98 -13.99 -1.62
CA THR A 17 -8.64 -13.70 -1.08
C THR A 17 -8.68 -12.82 0.16
N ILE A 18 -9.53 -11.80 0.14
CA ILE A 18 -9.85 -10.93 1.28
C ILE A 18 -11.38 -10.89 1.37
N SER A 19 -11.94 -11.31 2.51
CA SER A 19 -13.39 -11.34 2.68
C SER A 19 -13.98 -9.95 2.87
N ALA A 20 -15.28 -9.79 2.58
CA ALA A 20 -16.02 -8.58 2.92
C ALA A 20 -15.95 -8.26 4.42
N ASN A 21 -15.90 -9.29 5.27
CA ASN A 21 -15.71 -9.12 6.70
C ASN A 21 -14.34 -8.50 7.01
N THR A 22 -13.26 -9.00 6.40
CA THR A 22 -11.93 -8.40 6.54
C THR A 22 -11.92 -6.95 6.06
N LEU A 23 -12.52 -6.63 4.90
CA LEU A 23 -12.59 -5.24 4.44
C LEU A 23 -13.38 -4.34 5.40
N HIS A 24 -14.51 -4.79 5.96
CA HIS A 24 -15.25 -4.00 6.96
C HIS A 24 -14.42 -3.72 8.23
N PHE A 25 -13.62 -4.68 8.70
CA PHE A 25 -12.75 -4.44 9.85
C PHE A 25 -11.54 -3.57 9.49
N HIS A 26 -10.87 -3.87 8.38
CA HIS A 26 -9.62 -3.23 8.00
C HIS A 26 -9.84 -1.80 7.49
N HIS A 27 -10.86 -1.57 6.67
CA HIS A 27 -11.22 -0.24 6.17
C HIS A 27 -12.04 0.55 7.21
N ASP A 28 -13.24 0.08 7.57
CA ASP A 28 -14.20 0.88 8.34
C ASP A 28 -13.84 1.00 9.82
N LYS A 29 -12.92 0.17 10.33
CA LYS A 29 -12.41 0.25 11.71
C LYS A 29 -10.96 0.70 11.75
N HIS A 30 -10.01 -0.08 11.23
CA HIS A 30 -8.58 0.24 11.36
C HIS A 30 -8.21 1.54 10.62
N HIS A 31 -8.47 1.62 9.31
CA HIS A 31 -8.18 2.83 8.53
C HIS A 31 -8.97 4.05 9.05
N ALA A 32 -10.27 3.87 9.32
CA ALA A 32 -11.11 4.91 9.92
C ALA A 32 -10.56 5.45 11.26
N ALA A 33 -10.05 4.57 12.12
CA ALA A 33 -9.49 4.96 13.41
C ALA A 33 -8.22 5.82 13.25
N TYR A 34 -7.34 5.50 12.29
CA TYR A 34 -6.16 6.32 12.01
C TYR A 34 -6.54 7.72 11.53
N VAL A 35 -7.50 7.83 10.59
CA VAL A 35 -8.00 9.12 10.10
C VAL A 35 -8.62 9.94 11.23
N ASN A 36 -9.47 9.33 12.06
CA ASN A 36 -10.11 9.99 13.19
C ASN A 36 -9.11 10.45 14.26
N ALA A 37 -8.14 9.60 14.60
CA ALA A 37 -7.09 9.94 15.55
C ALA A 37 -6.20 11.07 15.02
N LEU A 38 -5.81 11.03 13.74
CA LEU A 38 -5.03 12.09 13.11
C LEU A 38 -5.77 13.44 13.20
N ASN A 39 -7.05 13.49 12.84
CA ASN A 39 -7.85 14.71 12.90
C ASN A 39 -7.91 15.30 14.32
N GLY A 40 -7.89 14.48 15.36
CA GLY A 40 -7.84 14.94 16.76
C GLY A 40 -6.45 15.41 17.23
N LEU A 41 -5.39 15.10 16.48
CA LEU A 41 -4.01 15.48 16.78
C LEU A 41 -3.56 16.74 16.02
N LEU A 42 -4.20 17.06 14.89
CA LEU A 42 -3.88 18.23 14.08
C LEU A 42 -4.46 19.51 14.67
N LEU A 43 -3.85 20.64 14.32
CA LEU A 43 -4.39 21.95 14.65
C LEU A 43 -5.69 22.19 13.88
N GLU A 44 -6.61 22.92 14.51
CA GLU A 44 -7.85 23.32 13.86
C GLU A 44 -7.56 24.12 12.58
N GLY A 45 -8.20 23.73 11.48
CA GLY A 45 -7.99 24.38 10.19
C GLY A 45 -6.72 23.96 9.44
N ASP A 46 -6.01 22.92 9.87
CA ASP A 46 -4.91 22.35 9.07
C ASP A 46 -5.44 21.84 7.70
N LYS A 47 -4.79 22.34 6.64
CA LYS A 47 -5.11 22.05 5.22
C LYS A 47 -3.89 21.52 4.46
N ARG A 48 -2.82 21.14 5.16
CA ARG A 48 -1.66 20.54 4.49
C ARG A 48 -2.07 19.19 3.86
N PRO A 49 -1.56 18.85 2.67
CA PRO A 49 -1.68 17.50 2.14
C PRO A 49 -1.11 16.47 3.11
N LEU A 50 -1.65 15.25 3.12
CA LEU A 50 -1.25 14.22 4.09
C LEU A 50 0.24 13.89 3.97
N GLU A 51 0.77 13.88 2.75
CA GLU A 51 2.19 13.66 2.45
C GLU A 51 3.08 14.70 3.12
N ALA A 52 2.64 15.97 3.17
CA ALA A 52 3.38 17.02 3.86
C ALA A 52 3.36 16.81 5.38
N VAL A 53 2.20 16.43 5.93
CA VAL A 53 2.08 16.08 7.37
C VAL A 53 3.03 14.94 7.74
N ILE A 54 3.09 13.88 6.93
CA ILE A 54 3.97 12.72 7.14
C ILE A 54 5.44 13.15 7.15
N ARG A 55 5.86 13.94 6.15
CA ARG A 55 7.26 14.39 6.01
C ARG A 55 7.72 15.30 7.14
N GLU A 56 6.80 16.06 7.73
CA GLU A 56 7.10 17.08 8.74
C GLU A 56 6.93 16.59 10.19
N ALA A 57 6.08 15.59 10.44
CA ALA A 57 5.67 15.19 11.79
C ALA A 57 6.82 14.68 12.68
N GLY A 58 7.83 14.03 12.09
CA GLY A 58 8.84 13.26 12.83
C GLY A 58 8.23 12.07 13.61
N PRO A 59 9.05 11.26 14.30
CA PRO A 59 8.55 10.07 15.00
C PRO A 59 7.51 10.43 16.07
N GLY A 60 6.35 9.77 16.07
CA GLY A 60 5.32 9.98 17.09
C GLY A 60 3.89 9.75 16.60
N LYS A 61 2.91 10.14 17.42
CA LYS A 61 1.48 9.85 17.16
C LYS A 61 0.97 10.47 15.86
N VAL A 62 1.40 11.68 15.52
CA VAL A 62 0.97 12.34 14.26
C VAL A 62 1.48 11.51 13.07
N PHE A 63 2.77 11.19 13.03
CA PHE A 63 3.35 10.35 11.99
C PHE A 63 2.68 8.99 11.91
N ASN A 64 2.55 8.27 13.03
CA ASN A 64 1.97 6.92 13.02
C ASN A 64 0.55 6.91 12.44
N ASN A 65 -0.30 7.88 12.77
CA ASN A 65 -1.66 7.92 12.25
C ASN A 65 -1.72 8.46 10.81
N ALA A 66 -0.89 9.43 10.46
CA ALA A 66 -0.84 9.98 9.11
C ALA A 66 -0.29 8.95 8.10
N ALA A 67 0.83 8.31 8.42
CA ALA A 67 1.43 7.30 7.58
C ALA A 67 0.54 6.05 7.48
N GLN A 68 -0.08 5.59 8.57
CA GLN A 68 -1.04 4.48 8.47
C GLN A 68 -2.25 4.85 7.59
N ALA A 69 -2.81 6.06 7.71
CA ALA A 69 -3.89 6.49 6.82
C ALA A 69 -3.43 6.46 5.36
N TRP A 70 -2.24 6.99 5.06
CA TRP A 70 -1.68 7.00 3.71
C TRP A 70 -1.42 5.58 3.18
N ASN A 71 -0.74 4.74 3.95
CA ASN A 71 -0.40 3.36 3.59
C ASN A 71 -1.65 2.54 3.28
N HIS A 72 -2.72 2.68 4.07
CA HIS A 72 -3.97 1.97 3.83
C HIS A 72 -4.67 2.47 2.56
N ALA A 73 -4.79 3.78 2.37
CA ALA A 73 -5.40 4.30 1.14
C ALA A 73 -4.65 3.85 -0.12
N PHE A 74 -3.31 3.90 -0.08
CA PHE A 74 -2.48 3.38 -1.16
C PHE A 74 -2.69 1.86 -1.35
N PHE A 75 -2.77 1.08 -0.25
CA PHE A 75 -3.04 -0.36 -0.29
C PHE A 75 -4.37 -0.71 -0.97
N TRP A 76 -5.44 0.07 -0.72
CA TRP A 76 -6.74 -0.17 -1.36
C TRP A 76 -6.67 0.00 -2.87
N ASP A 77 -5.97 1.04 -3.35
CA ASP A 77 -5.76 1.29 -4.78
C ASP A 77 -4.78 0.31 -5.44
N CYS A 78 -3.90 -0.32 -4.64
CA CYS A 78 -3.03 -1.41 -5.09
C CYS A 78 -3.79 -2.72 -5.38
N MET A 79 -5.08 -2.79 -5.07
CA MET A 79 -5.90 -3.99 -5.29
C MET A 79 -6.99 -3.73 -6.32
N SER A 80 -7.33 -4.76 -7.09
CA SER A 80 -8.39 -4.74 -8.09
C SER A 80 -9.06 -6.11 -8.16
N ALA A 81 -10.39 -6.12 -8.36
CA ALA A 81 -11.13 -7.33 -8.70
C ALA A 81 -10.90 -7.75 -10.17
N ASP A 82 -10.55 -6.78 -11.01
CA ASP A 82 -10.23 -7.00 -12.42
C ASP A 82 -8.73 -7.27 -12.57
N GLN A 83 -8.40 -8.48 -13.03
CA GLN A 83 -7.02 -8.85 -13.33
C GLN A 83 -6.60 -8.28 -14.69
N ALA A 84 -5.72 -7.29 -14.64
CA ALA A 84 -4.98 -6.80 -15.80
C ALA A 84 -3.54 -7.29 -15.71
N ALA A 85 -2.85 -7.48 -16.84
CA ALA A 85 -1.41 -7.68 -16.84
C ALA A 85 -0.69 -6.32 -16.70
N PRO A 86 0.55 -6.27 -16.18
CA PRO A 86 1.38 -5.07 -16.27
C PRO A 86 1.57 -4.64 -17.72
N SER A 87 1.73 -3.34 -17.96
CA SER A 87 2.10 -2.82 -19.27
C SER A 87 3.37 -3.51 -19.80
N ALA A 88 3.60 -3.43 -21.11
CA ALA A 88 4.82 -3.96 -21.72
C ALA A 88 6.09 -3.36 -21.10
N GLU A 89 6.03 -2.10 -20.68
CA GLU A 89 7.18 -1.40 -20.09
C GLU A 89 7.45 -1.84 -18.65
N LEU A 90 6.40 -1.91 -17.81
CA LEU A 90 6.55 -2.43 -16.45
C LEU A 90 6.95 -3.91 -16.48
N SER A 91 6.38 -4.70 -17.40
CA SER A 91 6.77 -6.09 -17.61
C SER A 91 8.26 -6.24 -17.97
N ALA A 92 8.80 -5.35 -18.81
CA ALA A 92 10.23 -5.34 -19.13
C ALA A 92 11.10 -4.98 -17.92
N ALA A 93 10.69 -3.99 -17.13
CA ALA A 93 11.39 -3.62 -15.89
C ALA A 93 11.35 -4.76 -14.84
N ILE A 94 10.23 -5.48 -14.75
CA ILE A 94 10.09 -6.68 -13.91
C ILE A 94 11.04 -7.77 -14.39
N ALA A 95 11.10 -8.03 -15.70
CA ALA A 95 12.00 -9.03 -16.27
C ALA A 95 13.48 -8.68 -16.03
N GLU A 96 13.86 -7.40 -16.13
CA GLU A 96 15.22 -6.95 -15.83
C GLU A 96 15.60 -7.17 -14.36
N ALA A 97 14.71 -6.82 -13.43
CA ALA A 97 15.01 -6.85 -11.99
C ALA A 97 14.85 -8.23 -11.35
N PHE A 98 13.87 -9.02 -11.83
CA PHE A 98 13.43 -10.25 -11.17
C PHE A 98 13.38 -11.47 -12.11
N GLY A 99 13.72 -11.31 -13.38
CA GLY A 99 13.66 -12.36 -14.40
C GLY A 99 12.29 -12.44 -15.07
N ASP A 100 11.23 -12.55 -14.28
CA ASP A 100 9.83 -12.51 -14.73
C ASP A 100 8.88 -12.21 -13.56
N LEU A 101 7.56 -12.27 -13.82
CA LEU A 101 6.53 -12.06 -12.80
C LEU A 101 6.56 -13.12 -11.70
N SER A 102 6.98 -14.35 -12.00
CA SER A 102 7.13 -15.42 -11.01
C SER A 102 8.32 -15.14 -10.08
N GLY A 103 9.42 -14.64 -10.62
CA GLY A 103 10.58 -14.20 -9.84
C GLY A 103 10.24 -13.00 -8.95
N LEU A 104 9.44 -12.04 -9.45
CA LEU A 104 8.91 -10.95 -8.64
C LEU A 104 8.05 -11.49 -7.49
N LYS A 105 7.11 -12.39 -7.76
CA LYS A 105 6.27 -13.03 -6.74
C LYS A 105 7.12 -13.70 -5.66
N GLU A 106 8.11 -14.49 -6.06
CA GLU A 106 8.98 -15.21 -5.13
C GLU A 106 9.68 -14.24 -4.16
N LYS A 107 10.25 -13.15 -4.68
CA LYS A 107 10.92 -12.13 -3.87
C LYS A 107 9.94 -11.34 -2.99
N PHE A 108 8.76 -11.00 -3.51
CA PHE A 108 7.74 -10.25 -2.77
C PHE A 108 7.22 -11.06 -1.58
N VAL A 109 6.84 -12.33 -1.83
CA VAL A 109 6.37 -13.24 -0.80
C VAL A 109 7.47 -13.52 0.23
N ALA A 110 8.72 -13.74 -0.22
CA ALA A 110 9.83 -13.98 0.69
C ALA A 110 10.08 -12.79 1.64
N GLU A 111 10.02 -11.55 1.13
CA GLU A 111 10.16 -10.34 1.93
C GLU A 111 9.05 -10.23 2.98
N GLY A 112 7.78 -10.44 2.59
CA GLY A 112 6.65 -10.35 3.51
C GLY A 112 6.59 -11.45 4.58
N VAL A 113 7.02 -12.67 4.24
CA VAL A 113 7.18 -13.75 5.21
C VAL A 113 8.35 -13.47 6.15
N GLY A 114 9.44 -12.90 5.64
CA GLY A 114 10.62 -12.54 6.42
C GLY A 114 10.42 -11.33 7.34
N HIS A 115 9.42 -10.48 7.07
CA HIS A 115 9.12 -9.31 7.88
C HIS A 115 8.61 -9.69 9.28
N PHE A 116 9.42 -9.48 10.31
CA PHE A 116 9.02 -9.82 11.68
C PHE A 116 8.10 -8.74 12.27
N GLY A 117 6.93 -9.15 12.76
CA GLY A 117 5.94 -8.24 13.36
C GLY A 117 5.06 -7.55 12.32
N SER A 118 4.71 -6.30 12.64
CA SER A 118 3.80 -5.45 11.88
C SER A 118 4.54 -4.61 10.85
N GLY A 119 3.98 -4.49 9.64
CA GLY A 119 4.60 -3.68 8.59
C GLY A 119 3.97 -3.83 7.22
N TRP A 120 4.73 -3.42 6.22
CA TRP A 120 4.28 -3.31 4.83
C TRP A 120 5.35 -3.83 3.88
N VAL A 121 4.94 -4.48 2.80
CA VAL A 121 5.83 -4.95 1.73
C VAL A 121 5.55 -4.17 0.47
N TRP A 122 6.59 -3.61 -0.13
CA TRP A 122 6.48 -2.67 -1.24
C TRP A 122 7.17 -3.21 -2.49
N LEU A 123 6.52 -3.05 -3.64
CA LEU A 123 7.22 -2.93 -4.92
C LEU A 123 7.40 -1.44 -5.20
N ALA A 124 8.62 -1.01 -5.47
CA ALA A 124 8.93 0.41 -5.67
C ALA A 124 9.99 0.62 -6.75
N VAL A 125 10.08 1.85 -7.25
CA VAL A 125 11.24 2.32 -8.03
C VAL A 125 12.21 3.01 -7.07
N GLN A 126 13.47 2.56 -7.07
CA GLN A 126 14.57 3.23 -6.39
C GLN A 126 15.74 3.39 -7.35
N ALA A 127 16.22 4.63 -7.51
CA ALA A 127 17.31 4.96 -8.42
C ALA A 127 17.07 4.43 -9.87
N GLY A 128 15.81 4.49 -10.33
CA GLY A 128 15.40 4.04 -11.67
C GLY A 128 15.24 2.53 -11.84
N LYS A 129 15.37 1.72 -10.77
CA LYS A 129 15.21 0.27 -10.82
C LYS A 129 14.09 -0.20 -9.91
N LEU A 130 13.43 -1.29 -10.31
CA LEU A 130 12.47 -1.94 -9.43
C LEU A 130 13.20 -2.60 -8.25
N VAL A 131 12.65 -2.40 -7.06
CA VAL A 131 13.12 -2.98 -5.81
C VAL A 131 11.92 -3.51 -5.02
N ILE A 132 12.19 -4.51 -4.20
CA ILE A 132 11.28 -4.94 -3.13
C ILE A 132 11.92 -4.53 -1.81
N LEU A 133 11.13 -3.93 -0.93
CA LEU A 133 11.54 -3.60 0.43
C LEU A 133 10.36 -3.77 1.37
N SER A 134 10.63 -3.87 2.67
CA SER A 134 9.60 -3.76 3.70
C SER A 134 9.85 -2.61 4.66
N THR A 135 8.78 -2.11 5.28
CA THR A 135 8.79 -1.06 6.31
C THR A 135 8.12 -1.57 7.56
N HIS A 136 8.60 -1.15 8.73
CA HIS A 136 8.08 -1.60 10.01
C HIS A 136 7.01 -0.64 10.55
N ASP A 137 6.01 -1.19 11.22
CA ASP A 137 4.90 -0.44 11.81
C ASP A 137 4.21 0.49 10.79
N ALA A 138 4.35 1.81 11.01
CA ALA A 138 3.79 2.87 10.17
C ALA A 138 4.81 3.50 9.21
N ASP A 139 6.07 3.03 9.24
CA ASP A 139 7.09 3.54 8.33
C ASP A 139 6.67 3.36 6.87
N ASP A 140 7.07 4.28 6.03
CA ASP A 140 6.58 4.41 4.66
C ASP A 140 7.72 4.70 3.68
N THR A 141 7.38 4.74 2.39
CA THR A 141 8.34 5.12 1.35
C THR A 141 8.45 6.64 1.19
N LEU A 142 7.47 7.41 1.65
CA LEU A 142 7.46 8.86 1.51
C LEU A 142 8.62 9.49 2.25
N THR A 143 8.93 9.06 3.47
CA THR A 143 10.05 9.60 4.26
C THR A 143 11.43 9.25 3.69
N LYS A 144 11.50 8.42 2.64
CA LYS A 144 12.73 7.92 2.04
C LYS A 144 12.97 8.57 0.68
N ASN A 145 14.09 9.29 0.58
CA ASN A 145 14.44 9.99 -0.66
C ASN A 145 14.67 9.01 -1.82
N GLY A 146 14.07 9.32 -2.97
CA GLY A 146 14.31 8.60 -4.22
C GLY A 146 13.64 7.22 -4.30
N ILE A 147 12.63 6.96 -3.47
CA ILE A 147 11.79 5.76 -3.54
C ILE A 147 10.38 6.17 -3.94
N THR A 148 9.86 5.59 -5.02
CA THR A 148 8.46 5.77 -5.46
C THR A 148 7.72 4.45 -5.38
N PRO A 149 6.66 4.33 -4.56
CA PRO A 149 5.92 3.08 -4.41
C PRO A 149 5.04 2.82 -5.63
N LEU A 150 5.00 1.56 -6.07
CA LEU A 150 4.14 1.07 -7.16
C LEU A 150 3.00 0.21 -6.62
N LEU A 151 3.34 -0.74 -5.74
CA LEU A 151 2.39 -1.59 -5.03
C LEU A 151 2.81 -1.70 -3.57
N VAL A 152 1.84 -1.88 -2.70
CA VAL A 152 2.05 -2.27 -1.30
C VAL A 152 1.12 -3.41 -0.92
N CYS A 153 1.57 -4.28 -0.01
CA CYS A 153 0.72 -5.23 0.69
C CYS A 153 0.90 -5.05 2.20
N ASP A 154 -0.23 -4.94 2.92
CA ASP A 154 -0.25 -4.88 4.39
C ASP A 154 0.07 -6.28 4.96
N VAL A 155 1.10 -6.38 5.82
CA VAL A 155 1.45 -7.61 6.53
C VAL A 155 1.24 -7.52 8.05
N TRP A 156 0.53 -6.49 8.52
CA TRP A 156 -0.07 -6.51 9.85
C TRP A 156 -1.06 -7.68 9.95
N GLU A 157 -1.12 -8.33 11.12
CA GLU A 157 -1.98 -9.51 11.28
C GLU A 157 -3.45 -9.19 10.99
N HIS A 158 -3.94 -7.99 11.34
CA HIS A 158 -5.33 -7.59 11.07
C HIS A 158 -5.71 -7.62 9.59
N ALA A 159 -4.74 -7.58 8.67
CA ALA A 159 -5.00 -7.58 7.22
C ALA A 159 -5.43 -8.94 6.68
N TYR A 160 -5.09 -10.02 7.40
CA TYR A 160 -5.30 -11.38 6.90
C TYR A 160 -5.79 -12.38 7.95
N TYR A 161 -5.75 -12.06 9.25
CA TYR A 161 -6.00 -13.07 10.29
C TYR A 161 -7.41 -13.66 10.24
N LEU A 162 -8.41 -12.87 9.85
CA LEU A 162 -9.79 -13.36 9.78
C LEU A 162 -9.98 -14.44 8.70
N ASP A 163 -9.22 -14.36 7.60
CA ASP A 163 -9.35 -15.26 6.44
C ASP A 163 -8.25 -16.35 6.41
N HIS A 164 -7.04 -16.01 6.85
CA HIS A 164 -5.83 -16.84 6.71
C HIS A 164 -5.17 -17.21 8.04
N GLN A 165 -5.64 -16.67 9.17
CA GLN A 165 -5.07 -16.88 10.50
C GLN A 165 -3.55 -16.64 10.51
N ASN A 166 -2.75 -17.57 11.02
CA ASN A 166 -1.29 -17.44 11.04
C ASN A 166 -0.61 -17.68 9.66
N ASN A 167 -1.36 -18.05 8.61
CA ASN A 167 -0.81 -18.39 7.30
C ASN A 167 -0.54 -17.14 6.43
N ARG A 168 0.33 -16.24 6.91
CA ARG A 168 0.73 -15.04 6.16
C ARG A 168 1.27 -15.37 4.76
N LYS A 169 2.02 -16.47 4.63
CA LYS A 169 2.57 -16.91 3.34
C LYS A 169 1.44 -17.17 2.34
N GLY A 170 0.42 -17.94 2.72
CA GLY A 170 -0.73 -18.22 1.86
C GLY A 170 -1.50 -16.95 1.49
N PHE A 171 -1.67 -16.02 2.43
CA PHE A 171 -2.24 -14.71 2.14
C PHE A 171 -1.44 -13.94 1.09
N LEU A 172 -0.12 -13.82 1.25
CA LEU A 172 0.74 -13.09 0.31
C LEU A 172 0.77 -13.73 -1.08
N GLU A 173 0.80 -15.07 -1.15
CA GLU A 173 0.74 -15.80 -2.42
C GLU A 173 -0.60 -15.56 -3.13
N ALA A 174 -1.72 -15.68 -2.40
CA ALA A 174 -3.06 -15.44 -2.93
C ALA A 174 -3.26 -13.98 -3.34
N TRP A 175 -2.82 -13.03 -2.50
CA TRP A 175 -2.84 -11.61 -2.80
C TRP A 175 -2.13 -11.36 -4.11
N PHE A 176 -0.84 -11.74 -4.22
CA PHE A 176 -0.02 -11.45 -5.39
C PHE A 176 -0.56 -12.07 -6.69
N ASP A 177 -1.15 -13.27 -6.61
CA ASP A 177 -1.65 -13.96 -7.80
C ASP A 177 -2.89 -13.28 -8.42
N VAL A 178 -3.74 -12.65 -7.60
CA VAL A 178 -5.08 -12.26 -8.06
C VAL A 178 -5.47 -10.82 -7.83
N LEU A 179 -4.85 -10.13 -6.86
CA LEU A 179 -5.29 -8.80 -6.44
C LEU A 179 -4.49 -7.62 -6.97
N PRO A 180 -3.17 -7.69 -7.30
CA PRO A 180 -2.43 -6.52 -7.73
C PRO A 180 -3.12 -5.74 -8.85
N ASN A 181 -3.37 -4.47 -8.57
CA ASN A 181 -3.84 -3.51 -9.55
C ASN A 181 -2.65 -3.05 -10.40
N TRP A 182 -2.35 -3.82 -11.45
CA TRP A 182 -1.22 -3.53 -12.33
C TRP A 182 -1.39 -2.23 -13.11
N ALA A 183 -2.62 -1.80 -13.41
CA ALA A 183 -2.86 -0.51 -14.05
C ALA A 183 -2.49 0.66 -13.12
N PHE A 184 -2.77 0.53 -11.82
CA PHE A 184 -2.30 1.48 -10.81
C PHE A 184 -0.77 1.47 -10.70
N ALA A 185 -0.15 0.28 -10.64
CA ALA A 185 1.31 0.15 -10.63
C ALA A 185 1.97 0.77 -11.87
N ASP A 186 1.37 0.62 -13.04
CA ASP A 186 1.82 1.24 -14.30
C ASP A 186 1.77 2.77 -14.22
N ALA A 187 0.70 3.35 -13.68
CA ALA A 187 0.58 4.79 -13.50
C ALA A 187 1.65 5.33 -12.54
N GLN A 188 1.89 4.63 -11.43
CA GLN A 188 2.96 4.96 -10.49
C GLN A 188 4.35 4.81 -11.11
N PHE A 189 4.54 3.80 -11.97
CA PHE A 189 5.80 3.57 -12.67
C PHE A 189 6.07 4.65 -13.71
N ALA A 190 5.05 5.09 -14.43
CA ALA A 190 5.12 6.23 -15.33
C ALA A 190 5.51 7.52 -14.56
N ALA A 191 4.81 7.81 -13.45
CA ALA A 191 5.12 8.95 -12.59
C ALA A 191 6.55 8.91 -12.04
N ALA A 192 7.06 7.74 -11.65
CA ALA A 192 8.43 7.57 -11.16
C ALA A 192 9.51 7.93 -12.20
N LYS A 193 9.18 7.88 -13.50
CA LYS A 193 10.05 8.29 -14.62
C LYS A 193 9.83 9.75 -15.05
N GLY A 194 8.89 10.45 -14.42
CA GLY A 194 8.48 11.81 -14.78
C GLY A 194 7.35 11.89 -15.80
N ASP A 195 6.73 10.75 -16.16
CA ASP A 195 5.63 10.67 -17.11
C ASP A 195 4.29 10.56 -16.36
N GLY A 196 3.72 11.70 -15.98
CA GLY A 196 2.43 11.77 -15.27
C GLY A 196 2.56 12.20 -13.80
N ALA A 197 1.44 12.14 -13.09
CA ALA A 197 1.38 12.52 -11.69
C ALA A 197 1.39 11.26 -10.80
N ALA A 198 2.20 11.28 -9.75
CA ALA A 198 2.13 10.25 -8.73
C ALA A 198 0.79 10.37 -7.98
N TRP A 199 0.26 9.23 -7.55
CA TRP A 199 -0.89 9.19 -6.66
C TRP A 199 -0.64 10.02 -5.39
N THR A 200 -1.68 10.73 -4.98
CA THR A 200 -1.70 11.54 -3.77
C THR A 200 -2.95 11.24 -2.97
N TYR A 201 -2.84 11.28 -1.65
CA TYR A 201 -3.95 11.10 -0.74
C TYR A 201 -5.03 12.20 -0.97
N PRO A 202 -6.33 11.88 -0.80
CA PRO A 202 -7.38 12.88 -0.93
C PRO A 202 -7.18 14.10 -0.03
N GLU A 203 -7.31 15.28 -0.63
CA GLU A 203 -7.13 16.56 0.08
C GLU A 203 -8.10 16.71 1.26
N PRO A 204 -7.67 17.32 2.39
CA PRO A 204 -8.53 17.53 3.53
C PRO A 204 -9.64 18.54 3.20
N ALA A 205 -10.87 18.21 3.60
CA ALA A 205 -12.04 19.09 3.48
C ALA A 205 -11.89 20.37 4.28
#